data_AF-A0A1R1YU86-F1
#
_entry.id   AF-A0A1R1YU86-F1
#
_cell.length_a   1.000
_cell.length_b   1.000
_cell.length_c   1.000
_cell.angle_alpha   90.00
_cell.angle_beta   90.00
_cell.angle_gamma   90.00
#
_symmetry.space_group_name_H-M   'P 1'
#
loop_
_entity.id
_entity.type
_entity.pdbx_description
1 polymer ?
#
loop_
_entity_poly.entity_id
_entity_poly.type
_entity_poly.pdbx_seq_one_letter_code
_entity_poly.pdbx_strand_id
1 'polypeptide(L)'
;MPASAPASTSNSNIYFDRSICTQSNPSILSEGFKSFPSGHSSVIFTGGVFTALYLYHKLPSSSPNSILFKYSAMLIPILVSAYVSVSRYVDYWHHWDDITTGILLGSTCSYISFKFLLKDLSSVESDSSSYSPINQNQINELDLSSNC
;
A
#
# COMPACT_ATOMS: atom_id res chain seq x y z
N MET A 1 26.73 -7.90 -34.57
CA MET A 1 27.05 -9.30 -34.89
C MET A 1 25.85 -10.13 -34.48
N PRO A 2 25.18 -10.90 -35.35
CA PRO A 2 23.96 -11.59 -34.97
C PRO A 2 24.34 -12.83 -34.14
N ALA A 3 23.81 -12.89 -32.91
CA ALA A 3 23.84 -14.10 -32.11
C ALA A 3 22.80 -15.06 -32.69
N SER A 4 23.25 -16.15 -33.30
CA SER A 4 22.41 -17.23 -33.78
C SER A 4 21.71 -17.88 -32.59
N ALA A 5 20.37 -17.82 -32.53
CA ALA A 5 19.59 -18.62 -31.60
C ALA A 5 19.76 -20.12 -31.94
N PRO A 6 19.99 -21.01 -30.96
CA PRO A 6 20.08 -22.44 -31.23
C PRO A 6 18.72 -23.01 -31.59
N ALA A 7 18.73 -23.96 -32.53
CA ALA A 7 17.57 -24.63 -33.08
C ALA A 7 16.75 -25.37 -32.01
N SER A 8 15.44 -25.17 -32.05
CA SER A 8 14.44 -25.85 -31.23
C SER A 8 14.37 -27.34 -31.58
N THR A 9 14.82 -28.20 -30.66
CA THR A 9 14.51 -29.62 -30.74
C THR A 9 13.15 -29.86 -30.10
N SER A 10 12.23 -30.37 -30.90
CA SER A 10 10.85 -30.73 -30.56
C SER A 10 10.81 -31.74 -29.40
N ASN A 11 10.03 -31.38 -28.37
CA ASN A 11 9.35 -32.17 -27.31
C ASN A 11 9.70 -31.75 -25.86
N SER A 12 8.66 -31.46 -25.07
CA SER A 12 8.60 -31.09 -23.63
C SER A 12 8.88 -29.62 -23.27
N ASN A 13 8.10 -29.13 -22.29
CA ASN A 13 7.97 -27.73 -21.82
C ASN A 13 9.17 -26.81 -22.10
N ILE A 14 8.96 -25.87 -23.02
CA ILE A 14 9.98 -24.94 -23.50
C ILE A 14 10.10 -23.79 -22.49
N TYR A 15 10.97 -23.94 -21.50
CA TYR A 15 11.38 -22.83 -20.65
C TYR A 15 12.59 -22.13 -21.29
N PHE A 16 12.52 -20.81 -21.41
CA PHE A 16 13.62 -20.01 -21.95
C PHE A 16 14.50 -19.50 -20.81
N ASP A 17 15.82 -19.69 -20.94
CA ASP A 17 16.82 -19.18 -20.00
C ASP A 17 17.41 -17.84 -20.50
N ARG A 18 18.16 -17.11 -19.65
CA ARG A 18 18.79 -15.81 -19.98
C ARG A 18 19.69 -15.84 -21.21
N SER A 19 20.07 -17.02 -21.69
CA SER A 19 20.90 -17.23 -22.87
C SER A 19 20.24 -16.79 -24.18
N ILE A 20 18.91 -16.59 -24.20
CA ILE A 20 18.19 -16.08 -25.38
C ILE A 20 18.35 -14.56 -25.56
N CYS A 21 18.75 -13.84 -24.50
CA CYS A 21 18.83 -12.40 -24.52
C CYS A 21 20.01 -11.92 -25.38
N THR A 22 19.75 -10.94 -26.25
CA THR A 22 20.74 -10.37 -27.18
C THR A 22 21.67 -9.33 -26.54
N GLN A 23 21.37 -8.92 -25.31
CA GLN A 23 22.12 -7.92 -24.57
C GLN A 23 23.46 -8.49 -24.09
N SER A 24 24.57 -7.90 -24.54
CA SER A 24 25.93 -8.33 -24.22
C SER A 24 26.42 -7.81 -22.87
N ASN A 25 25.84 -6.72 -22.35
CA ASN A 25 26.19 -6.20 -21.02
C ASN A 25 25.40 -6.94 -19.92
N PRO A 26 26.06 -7.72 -19.05
CA PRO A 26 25.38 -8.51 -18.03
C PRO A 26 24.67 -7.66 -16.98
N SER A 27 25.15 -6.44 -16.72
CA SER A 27 24.55 -5.53 -15.75
C SER A 27 23.16 -5.09 -16.22
N ILE A 28 23.05 -4.63 -17.47
CA ILE A 28 21.78 -4.21 -18.07
C ILE A 28 20.79 -5.37 -18.14
N LEU A 29 21.26 -6.56 -18.48
CA LEU A 29 20.43 -7.75 -18.52
C LEU A 29 19.86 -8.10 -17.13
N SER A 30 20.68 -8.03 -16.09
CA SER A 30 20.24 -8.30 -14.72
C SER A 30 19.27 -7.26 -14.18
N GLU A 31 19.40 -6.00 -14.61
CA GLU A 31 18.47 -4.93 -14.24
C GLU A 31 17.12 -5.11 -14.94
N GLY A 32 17.11 -5.53 -16.21
CA GLY A 32 15.87 -5.84 -16.93
C GLY A 32 15.04 -6.96 -16.28
N PHE A 33 15.69 -7.96 -15.68
CA PHE A 33 15.00 -9.02 -14.91
C PHE A 33 14.50 -8.55 -13.53
N LYS A 34 15.04 -7.46 -12.99
CA LYS A 34 14.56 -6.87 -11.72
C LYS A 34 13.39 -5.89 -11.92
N SER A 35 13.09 -5.51 -13.17
CA SER A 35 12.08 -4.48 -13.47
C SER A 35 10.66 -4.88 -13.09
N PHE A 36 10.34 -6.18 -13.06
CA PHE A 36 9.00 -6.69 -12.76
C PHE A 36 8.92 -7.37 -11.38
N PRO A 37 7.96 -6.99 -10.52
CA PRO A 37 7.13 -5.78 -10.58
C PRO A 37 7.92 -4.52 -10.14
N SER A 38 7.47 -3.32 -10.53
CA SER A 38 8.14 -2.06 -10.16
C SER A 38 8.07 -1.81 -8.65
N GLY A 39 9.22 -1.93 -7.98
CA GLY A 39 9.36 -1.68 -6.54
C GLY A 39 9.08 -0.23 -6.14
N HIS A 40 9.47 0.74 -6.97
CA HIS A 40 9.20 2.16 -6.70
C HIS A 40 7.70 2.45 -6.74
N SER A 41 6.99 1.91 -7.73
CA SER A 41 5.54 2.07 -7.86
C SER A 41 4.81 1.39 -6.71
N SER A 42 5.21 0.18 -6.31
CA SER A 42 4.56 -0.53 -5.21
C SER A 42 4.73 0.17 -3.86
N VAL A 43 5.94 0.61 -3.51
CA VAL A 43 6.20 1.26 -2.21
C VAL A 43 5.41 2.55 -2.06
N ILE A 44 5.41 3.39 -3.10
CA ILE A 44 4.73 4.68 -3.08
C ILE A 44 3.22 4.48 -2.99
N PHE A 45 2.66 3.53 -3.74
CA PHE A 45 1.23 3.21 -3.64
C PHE A 45 0.85 2.57 -2.31
N THR A 46 1.71 1.76 -1.69
CA THR A 46 1.46 1.25 -0.33
C THR A 46 1.32 2.41 0.67
N GLY A 47 2.25 3.37 0.65
CA GLY A 47 2.19 4.54 1.53
C GLY A 47 1.01 5.47 1.23
N GLY A 48 0.78 5.76 -0.05
CA GLY A 48 -0.30 6.64 -0.51
C GLY A 48 -1.68 6.11 -0.21
N VAL A 49 -1.94 4.84 -0.52
CA VAL A 49 -3.24 4.19 -0.25
C VAL A 49 -3.47 4.05 1.25
N PHE A 50 -2.44 3.70 2.04
CA PHE A 50 -2.58 3.56 3.48
C PHE A 50 -2.93 4.91 4.12
N THR A 51 -2.22 5.96 3.74
CA THR A 51 -2.45 7.32 4.21
C THR A 51 -3.84 7.81 3.82
N ALA A 52 -4.28 7.55 2.58
CA ALA A 52 -5.61 7.91 2.10
C ALA A 52 -6.73 7.23 2.93
N LEU A 53 -6.61 5.92 3.18
CA LEU A 53 -7.56 5.16 3.98
C LEU A 53 -7.58 5.63 5.44
N TYR A 54 -6.40 5.90 6.01
CA TYR A 54 -6.27 6.40 7.37
C TYR A 54 -6.93 7.77 7.55
N LEU A 55 -6.67 8.72 6.65
CA LEU A 55 -7.30 10.04 6.66
C LEU A 55 -8.82 9.95 6.49
N TYR A 56 -9.28 9.07 5.60
CA TYR A 56 -10.70 8.82 5.41
C TYR A 56 -11.37 8.30 6.70
N HIS A 57 -10.71 7.44 7.45
CA HIS A 57 -11.26 6.93 8.71
C HIS A 57 -11.20 7.97 9.83
N LYS A 58 -10.13 8.75 9.92
CA LYS A 58 -9.91 9.70 11.02
C LYS A 58 -10.73 10.99 10.88
N LEU A 59 -10.98 11.46 9.67
CA LEU A 59 -11.66 12.74 9.45
C LEU A 59 -13.19 12.62 9.65
N PRO A 60 -13.78 13.48 10.51
CA PRO A 60 -15.21 13.50 10.77
C PRO A 60 -15.98 14.06 9.57
N SER A 61 -17.21 13.57 9.38
CA SER A 61 -18.10 13.96 8.28
C SER A 61 -19.35 14.65 8.83
N SER A 62 -19.17 15.66 9.67
CA SER A 62 -20.27 16.30 10.41
C SER A 62 -20.96 17.43 9.65
N SER A 63 -20.33 17.99 8.61
CA SER A 63 -20.86 19.11 7.82
C SER A 63 -20.58 18.94 6.32
N PRO A 64 -21.38 19.53 5.42
CA PRO A 64 -21.15 19.43 3.97
C PRO A 64 -19.75 19.91 3.54
N ASN A 65 -19.22 20.96 4.19
CA ASN A 65 -17.87 21.45 3.93
C ASN A 65 -16.78 20.47 4.41
N SER A 66 -17.02 19.75 5.52
CA SER A 66 -16.08 18.73 6.03
C SER A 66 -16.00 17.50 5.11
N ILE A 67 -17.07 17.19 4.37
CA ILE A 67 -17.09 16.09 3.39
C ILE A 67 -16.15 16.40 2.24
N LEU A 68 -16.22 17.61 1.67
CA LEU A 68 -15.34 18.01 0.58
C LEU A 68 -13.87 18.00 1.02
N PHE A 69 -13.58 18.51 2.22
CA PHE A 69 -12.24 18.49 2.79
C PHE A 69 -11.73 17.06 2.98
N LYS A 70 -12.57 16.15 3.49
CA LYS A 70 -12.24 14.74 3.69
C LYS A 70 -11.84 14.04 2.38
N TYR A 71 -12.62 14.20 1.32
CA TYR A 71 -12.29 13.62 0.02
C TYR A 71 -11.04 14.27 -0.60
N SER A 72 -10.85 15.59 -0.42
CA SER A 72 -9.66 16.28 -0.89
C SER A 72 -8.40 15.79 -0.18
N ALA A 73 -8.46 15.64 1.15
CA ALA A 73 -7.36 15.13 1.97
C ALA A 73 -7.00 13.68 1.63
N MET A 74 -7.99 12.85 1.28
CA MET A 74 -7.78 11.49 0.78
C MET A 74 -7.15 11.47 -0.62
N LEU A 75 -7.51 12.42 -1.48
CA LEU A 75 -7.07 12.46 -2.88
C LEU A 75 -5.61 12.90 -3.02
N ILE A 76 -5.13 13.84 -2.19
CA ILE A 76 -3.76 14.35 -2.21
C ILE A 76 -2.68 13.24 -2.21
N PRO A 77 -2.64 12.30 -1.24
CA PRO A 77 -1.60 11.26 -1.21
C PRO A 77 -1.69 10.31 -2.42
N ILE A 78 -2.89 10.07 -2.96
CA ILE A 78 -3.07 9.26 -4.18
C ILE A 78 -2.52 10.00 -5.40
N LEU A 79 -2.78 11.30 -5.53
CA LEU A 79 -2.27 12.11 -6.64
C LEU A 79 -0.74 12.23 -6.60
N VAL A 80 -0.15 12.42 -5.41
CA VAL A 80 1.31 12.40 -5.25
C VAL A 80 1.88 11.04 -5.67
N SER A 81 1.23 9.95 -5.26
CA SER A 81 1.65 8.60 -5.62
C SER A 81 1.58 8.32 -7.12
N ALA A 82 0.49 8.78 -7.75
CA ALA A 82 0.30 8.70 -9.19
C ALA A 82 1.35 9.55 -9.93
N TYR A 83 1.62 10.77 -9.48
CA TYR A 83 2.64 11.65 -10.09
C TYR A 83 4.03 10.98 -10.09
N VAL A 84 4.46 10.41 -8.98
CA VAL A 84 5.77 9.74 -8.91
C VAL A 84 5.79 8.44 -9.73
N SER A 85 4.68 7.72 -9.85
CA SER A 85 4.63 6.54 -10.71
C SER A 85 4.62 6.90 -12.20
N VAL A 86 3.95 7.98 -12.58
CA VAL A 86 3.95 8.50 -13.95
C VAL A 86 5.33 9.04 -14.33
N SER A 87 6.07 9.67 -13.41
CA SER A 87 7.44 10.10 -13.72
C SER A 87 8.36 8.91 -14.06
N ARG A 88 8.14 7.73 -13.46
CA ARG A 88 8.84 6.49 -13.82
C ARG A 88 8.45 5.90 -15.17
N TYR A 89 7.24 6.18 -15.66
CA TYR A 89 6.83 5.82 -17.02
C TYR A 89 7.55 6.68 -18.07
N VAL A 90 7.65 7.99 -17.80
CA VAL A 90 8.28 8.96 -18.72
C VAL A 90 9.79 8.70 -18.89
N ASP A 91 10.44 8.11 -17.90
CA ASP A 91 11.87 7.78 -17.96
C ASP A 91 12.20 6.59 -18.89
N TYR A 92 11.23 5.95 -19.58
CA TYR A 92 11.41 4.83 -20.54
C TYR A 92 12.12 3.57 -20.00
N TRP A 93 12.37 3.47 -18.69
CA TRP A 93 13.07 2.33 -18.09
C TRP A 93 12.13 1.20 -17.64
N HIS A 94 10.84 1.49 -17.49
CA HIS A 94 9.85 0.53 -17.03
C HIS A 94 8.76 0.34 -18.07
N HIS A 95 8.43 -0.91 -18.37
CA HIS A 95 7.21 -1.18 -19.11
C HIS A 95 6.02 -0.77 -18.24
N TRP A 96 4.96 -0.28 -18.87
CA TRP A 96 3.75 0.09 -18.16
C TRP A 96 3.17 -1.11 -17.37
N ASP A 97 3.41 -2.35 -17.84
CA ASP A 97 3.08 -3.61 -17.16
C ASP A 97 3.74 -3.72 -15.77
N ASP A 98 5.00 -3.29 -15.63
CA ASP A 98 5.74 -3.33 -14.36
C ASP A 98 5.15 -2.35 -13.34
N ILE A 99 4.70 -1.19 -13.83
CA ILE A 99 4.11 -0.12 -13.02
C ILE A 99 2.71 -0.55 -12.53
N THR A 100 1.87 -1.08 -13.43
CA THR A 100 0.51 -1.50 -13.08
C THR A 100 0.50 -2.64 -12.06
N THR A 101 1.40 -3.62 -12.21
CA THR A 101 1.55 -4.71 -11.24
C THR A 101 2.10 -4.24 -9.91
N GLY A 102 3.05 -3.29 -9.92
CA GLY A 102 3.53 -2.62 -8.71
C GLY A 102 2.40 -1.88 -7.97
N ILE A 103 1.57 -1.12 -8.67
CA ILE A 103 0.41 -0.39 -8.11
C ILE A 103 -0.58 -1.37 -7.47
N LEU A 104 -0.93 -2.46 -8.17
CA LEU A 104 -1.87 -3.45 -7.66
C LEU A 104 -1.35 -4.13 -6.40
N LEU A 105 -0.07 -4.56 -6.43
CA LEU A 105 0.59 -5.19 -5.30
C LEU A 105 0.62 -4.24 -4.08
N GLY A 106 1.08 -3.01 -4.29
CA GLY A 106 1.22 -2.02 -3.23
C GLY A 106 -0.13 -1.65 -2.60
N SER A 107 -1.17 -1.48 -3.42
CA SER A 107 -2.53 -1.17 -2.97
C SER A 107 -3.15 -2.32 -2.17
N THR A 108 -2.93 -3.56 -2.60
CA THR A 108 -3.43 -4.76 -1.92
C THR A 108 -2.79 -4.92 -0.54
N CYS A 109 -1.46 -4.81 -0.46
CA CYS A 109 -0.74 -4.85 0.81
C CYS A 109 -1.22 -3.76 1.78
N SER A 110 -1.39 -2.53 1.27
CA SER A 110 -1.93 -1.42 2.06
C SER A 110 -3.33 -1.71 2.61
N TYR A 111 -4.24 -2.23 1.78
CA TYR A 111 -5.60 -2.55 2.20
C TYR A 111 -5.62 -3.59 3.32
N ILE A 112 -4.84 -4.66 3.17
CA ILE A 112 -4.71 -5.71 4.17
C ILE A 112 -4.19 -5.13 5.49
N SER A 113 -3.07 -4.40 5.46
CA SER A 113 -2.49 -3.76 6.65
C SER A 113 -3.47 -2.81 7.35
N PHE A 114 -4.22 -2.02 6.57
CA PHE A 114 -5.23 -1.12 7.13
C PHE A 114 -6.39 -1.87 7.78
N LYS A 115 -6.82 -3.01 7.21
CA LYS A 115 -7.86 -3.86 7.82
C LYS A 115 -7.39 -4.46 9.14
N PHE A 116 -6.13 -4.88 9.23
CA PHE A 116 -5.54 -5.33 10.50
C PHE A 116 -5.54 -4.20 11.54
N LEU A 117 -5.16 -2.98 11.15
CA LEU A 117 -5.21 -1.82 12.03
C LEU A 117 -6.63 -1.53 12.53
N LEU A 118 -7.64 -1.53 11.65
CA LEU A 118 -9.03 -1.29 12.06
C LEU A 118 -9.55 -2.38 13.01
N LYS A 119 -9.17 -3.64 12.78
CA LYS A 119 -9.54 -4.73 13.69
C LYS A 119 -8.99 -4.49 15.09
N ASP A 120 -7.72 -4.10 15.19
CA ASP A 120 -7.06 -3.81 16.46
C ASP A 120 -7.72 -2.62 17.20
N LEU A 121 -8.01 -1.54 16.47
CA LEU A 121 -8.72 -0.38 17.03
C LEU A 121 -10.13 -0.74 17.53
N SER A 122 -10.83 -1.63 16.81
CA SER A 122 -12.17 -2.07 17.23
C SER A 122 -12.16 -2.94 18.50
N SER A 123 -11.12 -3.73 18.72
CA SER A 123 -10.95 -4.46 19.99
C SER A 123 -10.71 -3.50 21.15
N VAL A 124 -9.85 -2.49 20.96
CA VAL A 124 -9.58 -1.49 22.00
C VAL A 124 -10.84 -0.69 22.36
N GLU A 125 -11.65 -0.32 21.35
CA GLU A 125 -12.91 0.39 21.59
C GLU A 125 -13.95 -0.48 22.32
N SER A 126 -13.96 -1.79 22.06
CA SER A 126 -14.86 -2.73 22.76
C SER A 126 -14.50 -2.88 24.24
N ASP A 127 -13.19 -2.88 24.53
CA ASP A 127 -12.67 -2.93 25.90
C ASP A 127 -12.89 -1.59 26.64
N SER A 128 -12.67 -0.46 25.96
CA SER A 128 -12.90 0.88 26.53
C SER A 128 -14.39 1.11 26.80
N SER A 129 -15.29 0.66 25.92
CA SER A 129 -16.74 0.71 26.13
C SER A 129 -17.19 -0.21 27.27
N SER A 130 -16.50 -1.32 27.54
CA SER A 130 -16.76 -2.16 28.73
C SER A 130 -16.28 -1.49 30.02
N TYR A 131 -15.26 -0.63 29.92
CA TYR A 131 -14.84 0.26 31.00
C TYR A 131 -15.69 1.55 31.00
N SER A 132 -17.00 1.43 31.24
CA SER A 132 -17.82 2.59 31.57
C SER A 132 -17.25 3.25 32.84
N PRO A 133 -17.07 4.58 32.91
CA PRO A 133 -16.57 5.22 34.10
C PRO A 133 -17.49 4.90 35.28
N ILE A 134 -16.89 4.48 36.39
CA ILE A 134 -17.55 4.38 37.69
C ILE A 134 -18.37 5.67 37.86
N ASN A 135 -19.68 5.53 38.05
CA ASN A 135 -20.56 6.66 38.26
C ASN A 135 -19.95 7.55 39.36
N GLN A 136 -19.82 8.87 39.13
CA GLN A 136 -19.26 9.79 40.14
C GLN A 136 -19.97 9.67 41.50
N ASN A 137 -21.23 9.25 41.51
CA ASN A 137 -21.96 8.96 42.75
C ASN A 137 -21.35 7.78 43.53
N GLN A 138 -20.82 6.76 42.86
CA GLN A 138 -20.11 5.63 43.50
C GLN A 138 -18.74 6.07 44.06
N ILE A 139 -18.04 7.00 43.40
CA ILE A 139 -16.76 7.55 43.89
C ILE A 139 -17.00 8.38 45.16
N ASN A 140 -18.04 9.22 45.16
CA ASN A 140 -18.39 10.02 46.34
C ASN A 140 -18.79 9.14 47.53
N GLU A 141 -19.47 8.00 47.32
CA GLU A 141 -19.77 7.05 48.41
C GLU A 141 -18.53 6.30 48.92
N LEU A 142 -17.58 5.96 48.04
CA LEU A 142 -16.31 5.35 48.43
C LEU A 142 -15.43 6.33 49.22
N ASP A 143 -15.35 7.60 48.81
CA ASP A 143 -14.62 8.64 49.52
C ASP A 143 -15.27 8.99 50.89
N LEU A 144 -16.60 8.90 51.00
CA LEU A 144 -17.30 9.04 52.28
C LEU A 144 -17.04 7.87 53.22
N SER A 145 -16.96 6.64 52.71
CA SER A 145 -16.64 5.46 53.53
C SER A 145 -15.19 5.43 54.01
N SER A 146 -14.26 6.10 53.32
CA SER A 146 -12.84 6.17 53.70
C SER A 146 -12.48 7.32 54.65
N ASN A 147 -13.40 8.25 54.90
CA ASN A 147 -13.21 9.39 55.81
C ASN A 147 -13.86 9.20 57.19
N CYS A 148 -14.22 7.95 57.56
CA CYS A 148 -14.62 7.55 58.91
C CYS A 148 -13.52 6.71 59.57
#